data_AF-A0AAV8E1X6-F1
#
_entry.id   AF-A0AAV8E1X6-F1
#
_cell.length_a   1.000
_cell.length_b   1.000
_cell.length_c   1.000
_cell.angle_alpha   90.00
_cell.angle_beta   90.00
_cell.angle_gamma   90.00
#
_symmetry.space_group_name_H-M   'P 1'
#
loop_
_entity.id
_entity.type
_entity.pdbx_description
1 polymer ?
#
loop_
_entity_poly.entity_id
_entity_poly.type
_entity_poly.pdbx_seq_one_letter_code
_entity_poly.pdbx_strand_id
1 'polypeptide(L)'
;MSYDSTSTTPPLEETYVKLPSNALLHQQNLSQDNTCTEECDIPTINLHGLTSSVSQEITKCKEDIAKAASEWGIFHVLDHGISHKLLHVMRAEQIRLFSMSFEKKRSWCGLPYGSYTWGTPTATCQEQFSWSEAFHVPLSDIGDSSEEFKTFRYSSNTSTT
;
A
#
# COMPACT_ATOMS: atom_id res chain seq x y z
N MET A 1 1.55 -2.81 33.28
CA MET A 1 2.04 -3.81 32.31
C MET A 1 3.37 -3.31 31.79
N SER A 2 4.44 -4.07 32.00
CA SER A 2 5.80 -3.75 31.56
C SER A 2 5.92 -4.17 30.10
N TYR A 3 5.92 -3.23 29.15
CA TYR A 3 6.24 -3.56 27.76
C TYR A 3 7.69 -4.05 27.68
N ASP A 4 7.90 -5.23 27.10
CA ASP A 4 9.23 -5.66 26.70
C ASP A 4 9.75 -4.67 25.66
N SER A 5 10.75 -3.88 26.06
CA SER A 5 11.33 -2.82 25.21
C SER A 5 12.03 -3.37 23.95
N THR A 6 12.17 -4.69 23.84
CA THR A 6 12.76 -5.39 22.69
C THR A 6 11.74 -5.94 21.69
N SER A 7 10.44 -5.99 22.05
CA SER A 7 9.40 -6.51 21.16
C SER A 7 9.30 -5.69 19.88
N THR A 8 9.33 -6.35 18.72
CA THR A 8 9.14 -5.71 17.40
C THR A 8 7.66 -5.65 17.02
N THR A 9 6.84 -6.55 17.53
CA THR A 9 5.44 -6.69 17.14
C THR A 9 4.55 -5.72 17.93
N PRO A 10 3.66 -4.98 17.27
CA PRO A 10 2.64 -4.20 17.97
C PRO A 10 1.68 -5.11 18.74
N PRO A 11 1.00 -4.60 19.79
CA PRO A 11 0.11 -5.38 20.65
C PRO A 11 -1.26 -5.63 19.98
N LEU A 12 -1.24 -6.25 18.79
CA LEU A 12 -2.42 -6.56 17.97
C LEU A 12 -3.39 -7.48 18.72
N GLU A 13 -2.88 -8.60 19.23
CA GLU A 13 -3.68 -9.59 19.95
C GLU A 13 -4.32 -8.99 21.21
N GLU A 14 -3.54 -8.31 22.03
CA GLU A 14 -4.02 -7.64 23.25
C GLU A 14 -5.12 -6.61 22.97
N THR A 15 -5.18 -6.07 21.76
CA THR A 15 -6.17 -5.09 21.34
C THR A 15 -7.40 -5.75 20.77
N TYR A 16 -7.21 -6.78 19.94
CA TYR A 16 -8.27 -7.56 19.34
C TYR A 16 -9.16 -8.21 20.41
N VAL A 17 -8.58 -8.84 21.43
CA VAL A 17 -9.34 -9.55 22.48
C VAL A 17 -10.17 -8.61 23.38
N LYS A 18 -9.86 -7.31 23.38
CA LYS A 18 -10.62 -6.28 24.12
C LYS A 18 -11.85 -5.80 23.35
N LEU A 19 -11.92 -6.06 22.04
CA LEU A 19 -13.05 -5.66 21.21
C LEU A 19 -14.22 -6.64 21.37
N PRO A 20 -15.47 -6.16 21.38
CA PRO A 20 -16.64 -7.02 21.39
C PRO A 20 -16.70 -7.84 20.09
N SER A 21 -17.10 -9.10 20.24
CA SER A 21 -17.36 -10.00 19.12
C SER A 21 -18.84 -9.94 18.74
N ASN A 22 -19.16 -9.66 17.48
CA ASN A 22 -20.55 -9.61 17.00
C ASN A 22 -20.94 -10.96 16.37
N ALA A 23 -20.59 -12.07 17.02
CA ALA A 23 -20.83 -13.43 16.52
C ALA A 23 -22.30 -13.73 16.13
N LEU A 24 -23.27 -12.97 16.66
CA LEU A 24 -24.70 -13.13 16.34
C LEU A 24 -25.13 -12.57 14.97
N LEU A 25 -24.35 -11.67 14.34
CA LEU A 25 -24.65 -11.18 12.99
C LEU A 25 -24.20 -12.15 11.88
N HIS A 26 -23.36 -13.13 12.22
CA HIS A 26 -22.76 -14.05 11.25
C HIS A 26 -23.70 -15.18 10.81
N GLN A 27 -24.74 -15.49 11.60
CA GLN A 27 -25.64 -16.60 11.29
C GLN A 27 -26.68 -16.28 10.20
N GLN A 28 -26.84 -15.00 9.83
CA GLN A 28 -27.83 -14.57 8.82
C GLN A 28 -27.23 -14.27 7.43
N ASN A 29 -25.89 -14.27 7.27
CA ASN A 29 -25.22 -13.97 5.99
C ASN A 29 -24.43 -15.14 5.37
N LEU A 30 -24.35 -16.30 6.02
CA LEU A 30 -23.65 -17.48 5.48
C LEU A 30 -24.47 -18.32 4.50
N SER A 31 -25.69 -17.92 4.18
CA SER A 31 -26.54 -18.58 3.19
C SER A 31 -26.60 -17.77 1.89
N GLN A 32 -25.46 -17.56 1.24
CA GLN A 32 -25.46 -17.22 -0.19
C GLN A 32 -24.08 -17.42 -0.82
N ASP A 33 -24.12 -18.18 -1.92
CA ASP A 33 -23.11 -18.31 -2.97
C ASP A 33 -21.86 -19.18 -2.72
N ASN A 34 -22.07 -20.49 -2.78
CA ASN A 34 -21.09 -21.42 -3.36
C ASN A 34 -21.10 -21.28 -4.90
N THR A 35 -20.84 -20.07 -5.42
CA THR A 35 -20.42 -19.94 -6.82
C THR A 35 -18.93 -20.22 -6.86
N CYS A 36 -18.55 -21.23 -7.63
CA CYS A 36 -17.17 -21.48 -7.98
C CYS A 36 -16.69 -20.23 -8.73
N THR A 37 -16.01 -19.31 -8.03
CA THR A 37 -15.31 -18.21 -8.69
C THR A 37 -14.23 -18.83 -9.56
N GLU A 38 -14.47 -18.84 -10.87
CA GLU A 38 -13.41 -19.05 -11.86
C GLU A 38 -12.23 -18.17 -11.46
N GLU A 39 -11.03 -18.76 -11.36
CA GLU A 39 -9.82 -18.04 -11.02
C GLU A 39 -9.53 -17.04 -12.15
N CYS A 40 -9.95 -15.80 -11.94
CA CYS A 40 -9.83 -14.73 -12.92
C CYS A 40 -8.48 -14.04 -12.72
N ASP A 41 -7.53 -14.31 -13.61
CA ASP A 41 -6.20 -13.71 -13.57
C ASP A 41 -6.27 -12.19 -13.74
N ILE A 42 -5.66 -11.45 -12.81
CA ILE A 42 -5.54 -9.99 -12.90
C ILE A 42 -4.77 -9.62 -14.18
N PRO A 43 -5.29 -8.73 -15.04
CA PRO A 43 -4.64 -8.34 -16.28
C PRO A 43 -3.21 -7.86 -16.03
N THR A 44 -2.27 -8.26 -16.89
CA THR A 44 -0.88 -7.84 -16.82
C THR A 44 -0.52 -7.06 -18.07
N ILE A 45 -0.04 -5.82 -17.90
CA ILE A 45 0.24 -4.88 -18.98
C ILE A 45 1.73 -4.58 -19.06
N ASN A 46 2.31 -4.73 -20.24
CA ASN A 46 3.68 -4.31 -20.51
C ASN A 46 3.72 -2.82 -20.90
N LEU A 47 4.34 -1.98 -20.06
CA LEU A 47 4.42 -0.54 -20.26
C LEU A 47 5.51 -0.10 -21.25
N HIS A 48 6.40 -1.00 -21.68
CA HIS A 48 7.38 -0.70 -22.74
C HIS A 48 6.70 -0.24 -24.04
N GLY A 49 5.46 -0.69 -24.29
CA GLY A 49 4.65 -0.24 -25.43
C GLY A 49 4.42 1.28 -25.46
N LEU A 50 4.41 1.95 -24.30
CA LEU A 50 4.28 3.42 -24.22
C LEU A 50 5.54 4.16 -24.72
N THR A 51 6.70 3.51 -24.69
CA THR A 51 7.99 4.07 -25.13
C THR A 51 8.40 3.60 -26.52
N SER A 52 7.54 2.86 -27.21
CA SER A 52 7.84 2.36 -28.57
C SER A 52 7.95 3.50 -29.58
N SER A 53 8.78 3.33 -30.60
CA SER A 53 8.80 4.21 -31.78
C SER A 53 7.62 3.94 -32.74
N VAL A 54 6.87 2.86 -32.52
CA VAL A 54 5.76 2.43 -33.39
C VAL A 54 4.43 2.93 -32.84
N SER A 55 3.76 3.83 -33.58
CA SER A 55 2.49 4.45 -33.17
C SER A 55 1.38 3.45 -32.81
N GLN A 56 1.32 2.31 -33.51
CA GLN A 56 0.35 1.25 -33.25
C GLN A 56 0.59 0.57 -31.89
N GLU A 57 1.85 0.37 -31.49
CA GLU A 57 2.19 -0.24 -30.20
C GLU A 57 1.84 0.69 -29.03
N ILE A 58 2.10 1.99 -29.17
CA ILE A 58 1.70 3.00 -28.20
C ILE A 58 0.17 3.03 -28.04
N THR A 59 -0.56 3.05 -29.16
CA THR A 59 -2.03 3.08 -29.16
C THR A 59 -2.60 1.84 -28.48
N LYS A 60 -2.12 0.65 -28.85
CA LYS A 60 -2.54 -0.61 -28.24
C LYS A 60 -2.28 -0.63 -26.74
N CYS A 61 -1.09 -0.22 -26.28
CA CYS A 61 -0.76 -0.19 -24.86
C CYS A 61 -1.71 0.73 -24.07
N LYS A 62 -2.07 1.90 -24.64
CA LYS A 62 -3.07 2.79 -24.03
C LYS A 62 -4.46 2.17 -23.95
N GLU A 63 -4.88 1.46 -25.01
CA GLU A 63 -6.16 0.74 -25.04
C GLU A 63 -6.19 -0.38 -23.99
N ASP A 64 -5.11 -1.14 -23.86
CA ASP A 64 -4.98 -2.21 -22.86
C ASP A 64 -5.09 -1.62 -21.43
N ILE A 65 -4.44 -0.49 -21.15
CA ILE A 65 -4.55 0.23 -19.87
C ILE A 65 -5.98 0.70 -19.61
N ALA A 66 -6.59 1.36 -20.59
CA ALA A 66 -7.95 1.87 -20.46
C ALA A 66 -8.94 0.74 -20.21
N LYS A 67 -8.83 -0.36 -20.96
CA LYS A 67 -9.67 -1.54 -20.82
C LYS A 67 -9.53 -2.18 -19.45
N ALA A 68 -8.30 -2.47 -19.01
CA ALA A 68 -8.06 -3.07 -17.69
C ALA A 68 -8.54 -2.17 -16.55
N ALA A 69 -8.28 -0.86 -16.65
CA ALA A 69 -8.80 0.10 -15.68
C ALA A 69 -10.34 0.15 -15.64
N SER A 70 -11.01 0.09 -16.78
CA SER A 70 -12.49 0.16 -16.85
C SER A 70 -13.19 -1.14 -16.46
N GLU A 71 -12.61 -2.29 -16.81
CA GLU A 71 -13.24 -3.59 -16.60
C GLU A 71 -12.86 -4.19 -15.24
N TRP A 72 -11.62 -3.97 -14.77
CA TRP A 72 -11.08 -4.57 -13.56
C TRP A 72 -10.81 -3.58 -12.43
N GLY A 73 -10.48 -2.33 -12.73
CA GLY A 73 -10.04 -1.34 -11.74
C GLY A 73 -8.64 -1.58 -11.16
N ILE A 74 -8.00 -2.71 -11.50
CA ILE A 74 -6.64 -3.09 -11.10
C ILE A 74 -5.98 -3.91 -12.20
N PHE A 75 -4.66 -3.77 -12.34
CA PHE A 75 -3.83 -4.57 -13.25
C PHE A 75 -2.38 -4.60 -12.75
N HIS A 76 -1.65 -5.65 -13.10
CA HIS A 76 -0.20 -5.73 -12.91
C HIS A 76 0.52 -5.01 -14.05
N VAL A 77 1.70 -4.46 -13.77
CA VAL A 77 2.52 -3.77 -14.77
C VAL A 77 3.90 -4.43 -14.90
N LEU A 78 4.36 -4.56 -16.14
CA LEU A 78 5.71 -4.98 -16.51
C LEU A 78 6.44 -3.83 -17.19
N ASP A 79 7.77 -3.89 -17.21
CA ASP A 79 8.65 -2.90 -17.86
C ASP A 79 8.30 -1.44 -17.50
N HIS A 80 7.99 -1.22 -16.23
CA HIS A 80 7.54 0.06 -15.67
C HIS A 80 8.64 1.15 -15.58
N GLY A 81 9.86 0.88 -16.05
CA GLY A 81 10.99 1.82 -16.02
C GLY A 81 11.66 2.03 -14.65
N ILE A 82 11.01 1.66 -13.54
CA ILE A 82 11.63 1.68 -12.20
C ILE A 82 12.75 0.63 -12.12
N SER A 83 13.96 1.04 -11.73
CA SER A 83 15.11 0.11 -11.64
C SER A 83 14.93 -0.95 -10.55
N HIS A 84 15.33 -2.19 -10.84
CA HIS A 84 15.33 -3.28 -9.86
C HIS A 84 16.22 -2.99 -8.65
N LYS A 85 17.32 -2.25 -8.83
CA LYS A 85 18.20 -1.82 -7.73
C LYS A 85 17.44 -0.93 -6.74
N LEU A 86 16.65 0.02 -7.23
CA LEU A 86 15.85 0.90 -6.37
C LEU A 86 14.79 0.09 -5.61
N LEU A 87 14.07 -0.81 -6.29
CA LEU A 87 13.08 -1.68 -5.66
C LEU A 87 13.71 -2.56 -4.56
N HIS A 88 14.92 -3.06 -4.78
CA HIS A 88 15.65 -3.84 -3.79
C HIS A 88 16.01 -3.00 -2.55
N VAL A 89 16.54 -1.79 -2.75
CA VAL A 89 16.85 -0.87 -1.65
C VAL A 89 15.60 -0.51 -0.87
N MET A 90 14.49 -0.19 -1.56
CA MET A 90 13.21 0.11 -0.92
C MET A 90 12.73 -1.06 -0.06
N ARG A 91 12.80 -2.29 -0.57
CA ARG A 91 12.43 -3.49 0.19
C ARG A 91 13.33 -3.71 1.40
N ALA A 92 14.64 -3.50 1.27
CA ALA A 92 15.58 -3.63 2.38
C ALA A 92 15.28 -2.61 3.49
N GLU A 93 14.98 -1.36 3.12
CA GLU A 93 14.62 -0.31 4.08
C GLU A 93 13.27 -0.59 4.76
N GLN A 94 12.28 -1.11 4.04
CA GLN A 94 11.01 -1.55 4.63
C GLN A 94 11.23 -2.65 5.68
N ILE A 95 12.00 -3.69 5.35
CA ILE A 95 12.32 -4.78 6.28
C ILE A 95 13.04 -4.22 7.51
N ARG A 96 14.05 -3.37 7.30
CA ARG A 96 14.81 -2.73 8.39
C ARG A 96 13.91 -1.91 9.31
N LEU A 97 13.00 -1.12 8.74
CA LEU A 97 12.08 -0.27 9.49
C LEU A 97 11.10 -1.10 10.33
N PHE A 98 10.45 -2.11 9.74
CA PHE A 98 9.49 -2.96 10.46
C PHE A 98 10.14 -3.89 11.48
N SER A 99 11.43 -4.19 11.32
CA SER A 99 12.23 -4.98 12.28
C SER A 99 12.68 -4.17 13.50
N MET A 100 12.46 -2.85 13.55
CA MET A 100 12.71 -2.06 14.75
C MET A 100 11.76 -2.46 15.89
N SER A 101 12.16 -2.19 17.13
CA SER A 101 11.26 -2.39 18.27
C SER A 101 9.99 -1.54 18.12
N PHE A 102 8.87 -2.07 18.59
CA PHE A 102 7.58 -1.40 18.58
C PHE A 102 7.66 0.00 19.17
N GLU A 103 8.37 0.16 20.30
CA GLU A 103 8.58 1.46 20.91
C GLU A 103 9.34 2.42 20.00
N LYS A 104 10.34 1.98 19.22
CA LYS A 104 11.01 2.85 18.24
C LYS A 104 10.07 3.23 17.10
N LYS A 105 9.30 2.28 16.57
CA LYS A 105 8.28 2.52 15.52
C LYS A 105 7.24 3.54 15.99
N ARG A 106 6.81 3.44 17.26
CA ARG A 106 5.81 4.30 17.90
C ARG A 106 6.34 5.69 18.27
N SER A 107 7.54 5.77 18.84
CA SER A 107 8.03 6.97 19.53
C SER A 107 8.77 7.98 18.67
N TRP A 108 8.98 7.68 17.37
CA TRP A 108 9.44 8.55 16.27
C TRP A 108 10.60 7.92 15.50
N CYS A 109 10.32 7.41 14.30
CA CYS A 109 11.34 6.93 13.35
C CYS A 109 11.87 8.04 12.40
N GLY A 110 11.93 9.30 12.85
CA GLY A 110 12.26 10.41 11.93
C GLY A 110 11.07 10.88 11.08
N LEU A 111 9.85 10.45 11.42
CA LEU A 111 8.62 10.66 10.64
C LEU A 111 7.56 11.37 11.48
N PRO A 112 6.71 12.23 10.89
CA PRO A 112 5.67 12.99 11.58
C PRO A 112 4.81 12.16 12.54
N TYR A 113 4.22 12.87 13.52
CA TYR A 113 3.27 12.26 14.44
C TYR A 113 2.09 11.66 13.65
N GLY A 114 1.74 10.40 13.95
CA GLY A 114 0.69 9.67 13.24
C GLY A 114 1.15 8.93 11.99
N SER A 115 2.44 8.97 11.63
CA SER A 115 2.98 8.20 10.51
C SER A 115 3.04 6.71 10.74
N TYR A 116 2.91 6.21 11.98
CA TYR A 116 2.87 4.78 12.26
C TYR A 116 1.52 4.39 12.87
N THR A 117 0.89 3.38 12.28
CA THR A 117 -0.38 2.82 12.75
C THR A 117 -0.30 1.30 12.80
N TRP A 118 -1.08 0.71 13.69
CA TRP A 118 -1.27 -0.73 13.78
C TRP A 118 -2.69 -1.00 14.24
N GLY A 119 -3.23 -2.14 13.83
CA GLY A 119 -4.64 -2.42 14.03
C GLY A 119 -5.54 -1.47 13.23
N THR A 120 -6.78 -1.37 13.69
CA THR A 120 -7.68 -0.28 13.30
C THR A 120 -7.95 0.57 14.56
N PRO A 121 -7.33 1.75 14.71
CA PRO A 121 -7.46 2.56 15.94
C PRO A 121 -8.91 2.94 16.28
N THR A 122 -9.79 2.96 15.27
CA THR A 122 -11.21 3.31 15.39
C THR A 122 -12.14 2.09 15.46
N ALA A 123 -11.62 0.86 15.52
CA ALA A 123 -12.46 -0.33 15.57
C ALA A 123 -13.29 -0.37 16.86
N THR A 124 -14.59 -0.60 16.71
CA THR A 124 -15.51 -0.79 17.84
C THR A 124 -15.87 -2.25 18.06
N CYS A 125 -15.52 -3.14 17.13
CA CYS A 125 -15.72 -4.59 17.21
C CYS A 125 -14.61 -5.35 16.46
N GLN A 126 -14.53 -6.66 16.71
CA GLN A 126 -13.48 -7.52 16.15
C GLN A 126 -13.46 -7.54 14.62
N GLU A 127 -14.62 -7.45 13.97
CA GLU A 127 -14.75 -7.49 12.51
C GLU A 127 -14.19 -6.24 11.81
N GLN A 128 -14.04 -5.13 12.55
CA GLN A 128 -13.44 -3.89 12.05
C GLN A 128 -11.93 -3.84 12.26
N PHE A 129 -11.36 -4.79 13.02
CA PHE A 129 -9.96 -4.77 13.39
C PHE A 129 -9.09 -5.38 12.29
N SER A 130 -8.11 -4.61 11.81
CA SER A 130 -7.13 -5.09 10.83
C SER A 130 -5.93 -5.73 11.52
N TRP A 131 -5.53 -6.94 11.09
CA TRP A 131 -4.31 -7.58 11.59
C TRP A 131 -3.07 -7.09 10.83
N SER A 132 -2.76 -5.80 10.97
CA SER A 132 -1.67 -5.18 10.22
C SER A 132 -0.99 -4.04 10.98
N GLU A 133 0.19 -3.67 10.50
CA GLU A 133 0.87 -2.42 10.83
C GLU A 133 1.27 -1.70 9.55
N ALA A 134 1.34 -0.38 9.60
CA ALA A 134 1.60 0.45 8.44
C ALA A 134 2.39 1.71 8.82
N PHE A 135 3.21 2.17 7.87
CA PHE A 135 3.76 3.52 7.89
C PHE A 135 3.11 4.35 6.78
N HIS A 136 2.55 5.49 7.14
CA HIS A 136 2.07 6.51 6.22
C HIS A 136 3.04 7.70 6.23
N VAL A 137 3.77 7.88 5.13
CA VAL A 137 4.79 8.91 4.97
C VAL A 137 4.35 9.89 3.89
N PRO A 138 3.80 11.06 4.26
CA PRO A 138 3.43 12.10 3.29
C PRO A 138 4.65 12.57 2.49
N LEU A 139 4.48 12.71 1.18
CA LEU A 139 5.56 13.20 0.30
C LEU A 139 5.98 14.65 0.61
N SER A 140 5.14 15.43 1.31
CA SER A 140 5.52 16.75 1.82
C SER A 140 6.72 16.68 2.75
N ASP A 141 6.85 15.59 3.50
CA ASP A 141 7.78 15.48 4.61
C ASP A 141 9.14 14.91 4.16
N ILE A 142 9.20 14.43 2.91
CA ILE A 142 10.41 13.92 2.25
C ILE A 142 11.22 15.07 1.60
N GLY A 143 10.63 16.27 1.50
CA GLY A 143 11.09 17.35 0.62
C GLY A 143 12.15 18.33 1.14
N ASP A 144 12.50 18.30 2.43
CA ASP A 144 13.40 19.35 2.99
C ASP A 144 14.90 19.08 2.79
N SER A 145 15.28 17.97 2.13
CA SER A 145 16.71 17.61 1.99
C SER A 145 17.23 17.36 0.56
N SER A 146 16.44 17.54 -0.50
CA SER A 146 16.97 17.45 -1.87
C SER A 146 16.32 18.43 -2.86
N GLU A 147 17.16 19.24 -3.50
CA GLU A 147 16.78 20.20 -4.55
C GLU A 147 16.16 19.52 -5.79
N GLU A 148 16.34 18.20 -5.94
CA GLU A 148 15.86 17.38 -7.05
C GLU A 148 14.32 17.23 -7.09
N PHE A 149 13.66 17.21 -5.93
CA PHE A 149 12.19 17.07 -5.86
C PHE A 149 11.44 18.37 -6.13
N LYS A 150 12.11 19.54 -5.99
CA LYS A 150 11.51 20.84 -6.33
C LYS A 150 11.27 20.96 -7.85
N THR A 151 12.13 20.36 -8.66
CA THR A 151 12.04 20.40 -10.13
C THR A 151 10.81 19.63 -10.64
N PHE A 152 10.51 18.46 -10.07
CA PHE A 152 9.31 17.68 -10.45
C PHE A 152 7.99 18.41 -10.18
N ARG A 153 7.91 19.21 -9.10
CA ARG A 153 6.73 20.03 -8.79
C ARG A 153 6.58 21.23 -9.73
N TYR A 154 7.67 21.68 -10.35
CA TYR A 154 7.63 22.80 -11.29
C TYR A 154 7.22 22.34 -12.70
N SER A 155 7.68 21.16 -13.14
CA SER A 155 7.40 20.64 -14.48
C SER A 155 5.95 20.21 -14.71
N SER A 156 5.22 19.81 -13.67
CA SER A 156 3.79 19.45 -13.77
C SER A 156 2.85 20.65 -13.88
N ASN A 157 3.33 21.87 -13.64
CA ASN A 157 2.54 23.10 -13.74
C ASN A 157 2.67 23.81 -15.10
N THR A 158 3.52 23.33 -16.02
CA THR A 158 3.79 23.99 -17.31
C THR A 158 3.23 23.27 -18.53
N SER A 159 2.40 22.23 -18.35
CA SER A 159 1.71 21.55 -19.45
C SER A 159 0.22 21.87 -19.50
N THR A 160 -0.10 23.16 -19.44
CA THR A 160 -1.38 23.67 -19.93
C THR A 160 -1.12 24.99 -20.65
N THR A 161 -0.79 24.91 -21.93
CA THR A 161 -1.03 26.00 -22.90
C THR A 161 -1.16 25.41 -24.28
#